data_AF-A0A1X7DH11-F1
#
_entry.id   AF-A0A1X7DH11-F1
#
_cell.length_a   1.000
_cell.length_b   1.000
_cell.length_c   1.000
_cell.angle_alpha   90.00
_cell.angle_beta   90.00
_cell.angle_gamma   90.00
#
_symmetry.space_group_name_H-M   'P 1'
#
loop_
_entity.id
_entity.type
_entity.pdbx_description
1 polymer ?
#
loop_
_entity_poly.entity_id
_entity_poly.type
_entity_poly.pdbx_seq_one_letter_code
_entity_poly.pdbx_strand_id
1 'polypeptide(L)'
;MAILDVTVIPVGTSTPSVSQYVADIHKVLKRHEGKVKVQLTPMSTLIEGDLDDLFEVVKEMHELPFSKGLDRVCTNIRIDDRRDLKHTMERKIEAVETKLQ
;
A
#
# COMPACT_ATOMS: atom_id res chain seq x y z
N MET A 1 0.97 -12.75 -8.86
CA MET A 1 1.31 -11.38 -8.47
C MET A 1 0.12 -10.48 -8.66
N ALA A 2 -0.36 -9.90 -7.56
CA ALA A 2 -1.43 -8.92 -7.53
C ALA A 2 -0.83 -7.52 -7.33
N ILE A 3 -1.62 -6.49 -7.66
CA ILE A 3 -1.34 -5.10 -7.33
C ILE A 3 -2.38 -4.66 -6.30
N LEU A 4 -1.92 -4.14 -5.15
CA LEU A 4 -2.75 -3.71 -4.05
C LEU A 4 -2.51 -2.22 -3.77
N ASP A 5 -3.58 -1.44 -3.87
CA ASP A 5 -3.63 -0.03 -3.51
C ASP A 5 -4.17 0.10 -2.07
N VAL A 6 -3.36 0.66 -1.16
CA VAL A 6 -3.67 0.75 0.27
C VAL A 6 -3.50 2.17 0.81
N THR A 7 -4.53 2.62 1.53
CA THR A 7 -4.52 3.87 2.30
C THR A 7 -4.86 3.55 3.76
N VAL A 8 -3.90 3.79 4.67
CA VAL A 8 -4.11 3.68 6.12
C VAL A 8 -4.46 5.06 6.68
N ILE A 9 -5.62 5.16 7.30
CA ILE A 9 -6.18 6.40 7.86
C ILE A 9 -6.22 6.25 9.39
N PRO A 10 -5.24 6.81 10.13
CA PRO A 10 -5.32 6.89 11.59
C PRO A 10 -6.48 7.80 12.00
N VAL A 11 -7.25 7.40 13.02
CA VAL A 11 -8.42 8.15 13.51
C VAL A 11 -8.21 8.51 14.98
N GLY A 12 -8.57 9.73 15.37
CA GLY A 12 -8.37 10.22 16.75
C GLY A 12 -6.98 10.82 17.01
N THR A 13 -6.24 11.19 15.96
CA THR A 13 -4.96 11.90 16.10
C THR A 13 -5.14 13.29 16.71
N SER A 14 -4.18 13.75 17.50
CA SER A 14 -4.18 15.09 18.13
C SER A 14 -4.03 16.25 17.13
N THR A 15 -3.70 15.96 15.87
CA THR A 15 -3.66 16.95 14.77
C THR A 15 -4.26 16.35 13.49
N PRO A 16 -4.70 17.18 12.53
CA PRO A 16 -5.14 16.71 11.21
C PRO A 16 -4.01 16.13 10.33
N SER A 17 -2.74 16.33 10.69
CA SER A 17 -1.60 15.86 9.91
C SER A 17 -1.30 14.40 10.21
N VAL A 18 -1.30 13.57 9.16
CA VAL A 18 -1.00 12.13 9.25
C VAL A 18 0.36 11.74 8.65
N SER A 19 1.15 12.71 8.17
CA SER A 19 2.39 12.46 7.42
C SER A 19 3.41 11.62 8.18
N GLN A 20 3.53 11.80 9.51
CA GLN A 20 4.42 10.99 10.34
C GLN A 20 3.99 9.51 10.41
N TYR A 21 2.70 9.21 10.36
CA TYR A 21 2.21 7.83 10.28
C TYR A 21 2.56 7.21 8.94
N VAL A 22 2.33 7.92 7.84
CA VAL A 22 2.70 7.48 6.48
C VAL A 22 4.21 7.25 6.37
N ALA A 23 5.04 8.16 6.90
CA ALA A 23 6.49 8.03 6.89
C ALA A 23 6.98 6.80 7.66
N ASP A 24 6.38 6.50 8.81
CA ASP A 24 6.79 5.34 9.62
C ASP A 24 6.22 4.01 9.08
N ILE A 25 5.06 4.02 8.41
CA ILE A 25 4.61 2.92 7.53
C ILE A 25 5.67 2.64 6.46
N HIS A 26 6.17 3.67 5.77
CA HIS A 26 7.21 3.48 4.74
C HIS A 26 8.55 2.99 5.31
N LYS A 27 8.90 3.31 6.56
CA LYS A 27 10.05 2.68 7.25
C LYS A 27 9.84 1.19 7.50
N VAL A 28 8.62 0.77 7.80
CA VAL A 28 8.26 -0.66 7.93
C VAL A 28 8.34 -1.37 6.58
N LEU A 29 7.81 -0.76 5.52
CA LEU A 29 7.81 -1.35 4.17
C LEU A 29 9.22 -1.66 3.66
N LYS A 30 10.26 -0.93 4.10
CA LYS A 30 11.66 -1.26 3.79
C LYS A 30 12.11 -2.66 4.22
N ARG A 31 11.48 -3.24 5.26
CA ARG A 31 11.78 -4.62 5.69
C ARG A 31 11.32 -5.68 4.69
N HIS A 32 10.41 -5.30 3.79
CA HIS A 32 9.82 -6.16 2.77
C HIS A 32 10.41 -5.89 1.37
N GLU A 33 11.45 -5.05 1.27
CA GLU A 33 12.24 -4.87 0.05
C GLU A 33 12.77 -6.24 -0.43
N GLY A 34 12.49 -6.57 -1.70
CA GLY A 34 12.83 -7.87 -2.30
C GLY A 34 11.72 -8.93 -2.24
N LYS A 35 10.73 -8.80 -1.34
CA LYS A 35 9.48 -9.58 -1.37
C LYS A 35 8.41 -8.87 -2.19
N VAL A 36 8.16 -7.60 -1.85
CA VAL A 36 7.15 -6.76 -2.49
C VAL A 36 7.81 -5.53 -3.12
N LYS A 37 7.25 -5.09 -4.23
CA LYS A 37 7.60 -3.81 -4.86
C LYS A 37 6.67 -2.74 -4.32
N VAL A 38 7.22 -1.60 -3.90
CA VAL A 38 6.49 -0.53 -3.23
C VAL A 38 6.58 0.76 -4.05
N GLN A 39 5.45 1.47 -4.19
CA GLN A 39 5.40 2.81 -4.79
C GLN A 39 4.51 3.73 -3.94
N LEU A 40 5.10 4.78 -3.37
CA LEU A 40 4.36 5.86 -2.73
C LEU A 40 3.66 6.72 -3.80
N THR A 41 2.39 7.06 -3.58
CA THR A 41 1.65 8.05 -4.37
C THR A 41 1.13 9.17 -3.45
N PRO A 42 0.63 10.31 -4.00
CA PRO A 42 0.05 11.37 -3.18
C PRO A 42 -1.18 10.96 -2.35
N MET A 43 -1.88 9.88 -2.73
CA MET A 43 -3.17 9.48 -2.14
C MET A 43 -3.13 8.12 -1.40
N SER A 44 -2.10 7.31 -1.66
CA SER A 44 -2.01 5.94 -1.19
C SER A 44 -0.60 5.36 -1.35
N THR A 45 -0.40 4.12 -0.90
CA THR A 45 0.77 3.32 -1.26
C THR A 45 0.33 2.16 -2.13
N LEU A 46 0.97 1.98 -3.27
CA LEU A 46 0.80 0.79 -4.10
C LEU A 46 1.86 -0.24 -3.69
N ILE A 47 1.45 -1.50 -3.57
CA ILE A 47 2.34 -2.64 -3.37
C ILE A 47 2.02 -3.74 -4.39
N GLU A 48 3.05 -4.38 -4.93
CA GLU A 48 2.97 -5.45 -5.93
C GLU A 48 3.79 -6.65 -5.48
N GLY A 49 3.22 -7.85 -5.56
CA GLY A 49 3.79 -9.06 -4.97
C GLY A 49 2.85 -10.25 -5.05
N ASP A 50 3.18 -11.35 -4.39
CA ASP A 50 2.25 -12.47 -4.21
C ASP A 50 1.27 -12.20 -3.06
N LEU A 51 0.04 -12.69 -3.22
CA LEU A 51 -1.12 -12.19 -2.48
C LEU A 51 -0.99 -12.34 -0.96
N ASP A 52 -0.35 -13.40 -0.50
CA ASP A 52 -0.12 -13.66 0.92
C ASP A 52 0.88 -12.67 1.53
N ASP A 53 2.03 -12.40 0.86
CA ASP A 53 2.97 -11.35 1.26
C ASP A 53 2.30 -9.96 1.29
N LEU A 54 1.40 -9.67 0.34
CA LEU A 54 0.66 -8.40 0.33
C LEU A 54 -0.27 -8.27 1.56
N PHE A 55 -0.90 -9.35 2.00
CA PHE A 55 -1.72 -9.35 3.22
C PHE A 55 -0.89 -9.26 4.50
N GLU A 56 0.28 -9.93 4.58
CA GLU A 56 1.23 -9.75 5.69
C GLU A 56 1.66 -8.28 5.81
N VAL A 57 2.06 -7.67 4.70
CA VAL A 57 2.45 -6.26 4.63
C VAL A 57 1.30 -5.35 5.06
N VAL A 58 0.10 -5.51 4.50
CA VAL A 58 -1.07 -4.68 4.86
C VAL A 58 -1.42 -4.80 6.34
N LYS A 59 -1.27 -5.99 6.94
CA LYS A 59 -1.47 -6.18 8.38
C LYS A 59 -0.47 -5.34 9.19
N GLU A 60 0.83 -5.40 8.87
CA GLU A 60 1.83 -4.55 9.55
C GLU A 60 1.53 -3.05 9.37
N MET A 61 1.05 -2.63 8.20
CA MET A 61 0.65 -1.23 7.95
C MET A 61 -0.57 -0.81 8.79
N HIS A 62 -1.54 -1.70 8.99
CA HIS A 62 -2.74 -1.45 9.79
C HIS A 62 -2.45 -1.42 11.29
N GLU A 63 -1.55 -2.28 11.78
CA GLU A 63 -1.17 -2.36 13.21
C GLU A 63 -0.27 -1.19 13.67
N LEU A 64 0.53 -0.60 12.77
CA LEU A 64 1.50 0.44 13.13
C LEU A 64 0.91 1.63 13.91
N PRO A 65 -0.25 2.23 13.56
CA PRO A 65 -0.79 3.35 14.32
C PRO A 65 -1.28 2.96 15.72
N PHE A 66 -1.70 1.70 15.95
CA PHE A 66 -2.04 1.21 17.30
C PHE A 66 -0.80 1.15 18.19
N SER A 67 0.35 0.73 17.66
CA SER A 67 1.64 0.80 18.40
C SER A 67 2.09 2.22 18.78
N LYS A 68 1.41 3.25 18.27
CA LYS A 68 1.58 4.67 18.61
C LYS A 68 0.50 5.21 19.55
N GLY A 69 -0.36 4.35 20.09
CA GLY A 69 -1.40 4.72 21.05
C GLY A 69 -2.68 5.31 20.44
N LEU A 70 -3.01 4.95 19.20
CA LEU A 70 -4.33 5.23 18.63
C LEU A 70 -5.27 4.04 18.81
N ASP A 71 -6.51 4.30 19.20
CA ASP A 71 -7.54 3.26 19.41
C ASP A 71 -8.30 2.88 18.13
N ARG A 72 -8.10 3.60 17.01
CA ARG A 72 -8.84 3.37 15.77
C ARG A 72 -8.03 3.67 14.51
N VAL A 73 -8.05 2.72 13.59
CA VAL A 73 -7.49 2.83 12.23
C VAL A 73 -8.55 2.39 11.23
N CYS A 74 -8.72 3.17 10.15
CA CYS A 74 -9.50 2.78 8.99
C CYS A 74 -8.53 2.51 7.84
N THR A 75 -8.55 1.30 7.26
CA THR A 75 -7.69 0.97 6.10
C THR A 75 -8.56 0.68 4.89
N ASN A 76 -8.33 1.41 3.80
CA ASN A 76 -8.94 1.14 2.50
C ASN A 76 -7.95 0.30 1.68
N ILE A 77 -8.46 -0.75 1.03
CA ILE A 77 -7.68 -1.69 0.23
C ILE A 77 -8.41 -1.92 -1.10
N ARG A 78 -7.70 -1.84 -2.22
CA ARG A 78 -8.18 -2.28 -3.54
C ARG A 78 -7.15 -3.20 -4.17
N ILE A 79 -7.55 -4.44 -4.48
CA ILE A 79 -6.68 -5.46 -5.07
C ILE A 79 -7.08 -5.69 -6.53
N ASP A 80 -6.08 -5.79 -7.40
CA ASP A 80 -6.18 -6.28 -8.77
C ASP A 80 -5.29 -7.54 -8.89
N ASP A 81 -5.91 -8.72 -8.82
CA ASP A 81 -5.26 -10.03 -9.01
C ASP A 81 -5.76 -10.65 -10.33
N ARG A 82 -4.89 -10.62 -11.35
CA ARG A 82 -5.14 -11.27 -12.65
C ARG A 82 -4.19 -12.43 -12.84
N ARG A 83 -4.75 -13.58 -13.21
CA ARG A 83 -4.05 -14.89 -13.25
C ARG A 83 -3.84 -15.45 -14.66
N ASP A 84 -4.42 -14.80 -15.66
CA ASP A 84 -4.25 -15.07 -17.08
C ASP A 84 -2.90 -14.58 -17.63
N LEU A 85 -2.32 -13.54 -17.01
CA LEU A 85 -1.01 -12.99 -17.39
C LEU A 85 -0.28 -12.40 -16.19
N LYS A 86 1.06 -12.47 -16.17
CA LYS A 86 1.87 -11.70 -15.22
C LYS A 86 1.71 -10.20 -15.52
N HIS A 87 1.16 -9.47 -14.56
CA HIS A 87 0.87 -8.05 -14.64
C HIS A 87 1.72 -7.27 -13.62
N THR A 88 2.13 -6.05 -13.97
CA THR A 88 2.90 -5.15 -13.12
C THR A 88 2.33 -3.74 -13.22
N MET A 89 2.64 -2.88 -12.24
CA MET A 89 2.22 -1.49 -12.18
C MET A 89 2.63 -0.71 -13.44
N GLU A 90 3.87 -0.83 -13.90
CA GLU A 90 4.36 -0.15 -15.10
C GLU A 90 3.59 -0.58 -16.35
N ARG A 91 3.43 -1.90 -16.55
CA ARG A 91 2.71 -2.45 -17.70
C ARG A 91 1.24 -2.02 -17.72
N LYS A 92 0.66 -1.73 -16.55
CA LYS A 92 -0.70 -1.22 -16.44
C LYS A 92 -0.81 0.25 -16.87
N ILE A 93 0.21 1.06 -16.58
CA ILE A 93 0.30 2.46 -17.03
C ILE A 93 0.55 2.51 -18.55
N GLU A 94 1.58 1.82 -19.03
CA GLU A 94 1.98 1.73 -20.45
C GLU A 94 0.80 1.30 -21.35
N ALA A 95 0.02 0.32 -20.90
CA ALA A 95 -1.15 -0.18 -21.63
C ALA A 95 -2.28 0.86 -21.77
N VAL A 96 -2.38 1.83 -20.86
CA VAL A 96 -3.30 2.97 -20.97
C VAL A 96 -2.69 4.08 -21.82
N GLU A 97 -1.42 4.42 -21.62
CA GLU A 97 -0.71 5.44 -22.40
C GLU A 97 -0.72 5.12 -23.91
N THR A 98 -0.53 3.85 -24.27
CA THR A 98 -0.64 3.35 -25.66
C THR A 98 -2.04 3.51 -26.27
N LYS A 99 -3.08 3.74 -25.46
CA LYS A 99 -4.48 3.96 -25.89
C LYS A 99 -4.90 5.44 -25.83
N LEU A 100 -4.03 6.32 -25.37
CA LEU A 100 -4.23 7.78 -25.36
C LEU A 100 -3.57 8.45 -26.58
N GLN A 101 -2.87 7.68 -27.41
CA GLN A 101 -2.34 8.06 -28.73
C GLN A 101 -3.37 7.80 -29.84
#